data_AF-A0A951G1U7-F1
#
_entry.id   AF-A0A951G1U7-F1
#
_cell.length_a   1.000
_cell.length_b   1.000
_cell.length_c   1.000
_cell.angle_alpha   90.00
_cell.angle_beta   90.00
_cell.angle_gamma   90.00
#
_symmetry.space_group_name_H-M   'P 1'
#
loop_
_entity.id
_entity.type
_entity.pdbx_description
1 polymer ?
#
loop_
_entity_poly.entity_id
_entity_poly.type
_entity_poly.pdbx_seq_one_letter_code
_entity_poly.pdbx_strand_id
1 'polypeptide(L)'
;MTPGSTPWWRSAVIYEVYIRSFADGDGDGIGDIAGLRARLGHLAELGVDAVWITPWYPSPMRDGGYDVSDFRAIDPRFGTLEQARELIADAHGLGLRVLLDLVPNHVSDQHPWFREALAAAPGSAARARFIFREGRGVAGDEPPNDWQSNFGGPAWSRVADADDRPDEWYLHLFAPAQPDLDWTNPEVHDEFASIMRFWFELGIDGFRIDVAHGLAKASGLPDLGSLIWSPPAGEPVDHPHWDRDEVHEIYRSWRGLADAYEDPRVFVAEAWVHHPERLARYVRPGELHTAFNFDFLLAPWQAESLRATIEASLRAHEEVGAPPTWVLSNHDTVREVSRYARPQDVRELRHLVDLIDLPADAATGRRRARAAALLMLALPGGAYVYQGEELGLPEVEDLPDEVLQDPSWEQS
;
A
#
# COMPACT_ATOMS: atom_id res chain seq x y z
N MET A 1 -19.35 -12.25 19.71
CA MET A 1 -18.48 -11.48 20.65
C MET A 1 -19.14 -11.35 22.02
N THR A 2 -18.43 -11.72 23.10
CA THR A 2 -18.83 -11.38 24.47
C THR A 2 -18.88 -9.86 24.65
N PRO A 3 -19.96 -9.29 25.23
CA PRO A 3 -19.99 -7.87 25.56
C PRO A 3 -18.83 -7.53 26.51
N GLY A 4 -17.84 -6.76 26.04
CA GLY A 4 -16.72 -6.27 26.88
C GLY A 4 -15.30 -6.57 26.39
N SER A 5 -15.08 -7.36 25.34
CA SER A 5 -13.74 -7.52 24.74
C SER A 5 -13.52 -6.47 23.65
N THR A 6 -12.54 -5.58 23.84
CA THR A 6 -12.05 -4.65 22.80
C THR A 6 -11.63 -5.45 21.56
N PRO A 7 -12.05 -5.07 20.33
CA PRO A 7 -11.59 -5.74 19.11
C PRO A 7 -10.05 -5.75 19.01
N TRP A 8 -9.48 -6.88 18.60
CA TRP A 8 -8.02 -7.13 18.66
C TRP A 8 -7.20 -6.05 17.93
N TRP A 9 -7.67 -5.61 16.77
CA TRP A 9 -6.99 -4.65 15.90
C TRP A 9 -6.85 -3.24 16.49
N ARG A 10 -7.62 -2.90 17.54
CA ARG A 10 -7.59 -1.55 18.13
C ARG A 10 -6.29 -1.24 18.86
N SER A 11 -5.52 -2.25 19.22
CA SER A 11 -4.25 -2.13 19.94
C SER A 11 -3.19 -3.11 19.44
N ALA A 12 -3.39 -3.68 18.26
CA ALA A 12 -2.50 -4.71 17.72
C ALA A 12 -1.13 -4.12 17.32
N VAL A 13 -0.08 -4.90 17.52
CA VAL A 13 1.22 -4.70 16.88
C VAL A 13 1.29 -5.62 15.67
N ILE A 14 1.34 -5.03 14.48
CA ILE A 14 1.34 -5.74 13.20
C ILE A 14 2.75 -5.69 12.60
N TYR A 15 3.32 -6.85 12.30
CA TYR A 15 4.65 -6.95 11.68
C TYR A 15 4.54 -7.08 10.18
N GLU A 16 5.10 -6.14 9.45
CA GLU A 16 5.15 -6.14 8.00
C GLU A 16 6.32 -6.97 7.47
N VAL A 17 5.99 -7.92 6.60
CA VAL A 17 6.91 -8.86 5.96
C VAL A 17 6.93 -8.59 4.47
N TYR A 18 8.06 -8.07 3.98
CA TYR A 18 8.37 -8.03 2.56
C TYR A 18 8.91 -9.39 2.13
N ILE A 19 8.01 -10.27 1.66
CA ILE A 19 8.26 -11.72 1.56
C ILE A 19 9.57 -12.07 0.85
N ARG A 20 9.86 -11.39 -0.27
CA ARG A 20 11.06 -11.60 -1.10
C ARG A 20 12.38 -11.37 -0.34
N SER A 21 12.37 -10.56 0.72
CA SER A 21 13.57 -10.15 1.46
C SER A 21 13.55 -10.57 2.92
N PHE A 22 12.61 -11.44 3.33
CA PHE A 22 12.48 -11.83 4.75
C PHE A 22 13.32 -13.06 5.11
N ALA A 23 13.03 -14.20 4.50
CA ALA A 23 13.75 -15.45 4.74
C ALA A 23 13.58 -16.40 3.56
N ASP A 24 14.69 -16.89 3.03
CA ASP A 24 14.77 -17.91 1.98
C ASP A 24 14.68 -19.31 2.62
N GLY A 25 13.71 -20.10 2.18
CA GLY A 25 13.40 -21.43 2.69
C GLY A 25 13.90 -22.58 1.81
N ASP A 26 14.19 -22.33 0.53
CA ASP A 26 14.59 -23.37 -0.43
C ASP A 26 16.02 -23.22 -0.98
N GLY A 27 16.68 -22.11 -0.68
CA GLY A 27 18.07 -21.81 -1.01
C GLY A 27 18.29 -21.15 -2.36
N ASP A 28 17.25 -20.61 -3.00
CA ASP A 28 17.35 -19.92 -4.30
C ASP A 28 17.80 -18.45 -4.21
N GLY A 29 17.90 -17.91 -2.99
CA GLY A 29 18.30 -16.53 -2.68
C GLY A 29 17.14 -15.54 -2.59
N ILE A 30 15.89 -15.98 -2.72
CA ILE A 30 14.67 -15.17 -2.59
C ILE A 30 13.88 -15.66 -1.37
N GLY A 31 13.33 -14.73 -0.61
CA GLY A 31 12.44 -15.08 0.49
C GLY A 31 11.11 -15.66 0.01
N ASP A 32 10.63 -16.68 0.71
CA ASP A 32 9.48 -17.50 0.30
C ASP A 32 8.58 -17.89 1.50
N ILE A 33 7.48 -18.60 1.22
CA ILE A 33 6.54 -19.04 2.26
C ILE A 33 7.21 -20.01 3.24
N ALA A 34 8.08 -20.90 2.78
CA ALA A 34 8.76 -21.87 3.65
C ALA A 34 9.72 -21.17 4.64
N GLY A 35 10.45 -20.16 4.17
CA GLY A 35 11.30 -19.32 4.99
C GLY A 35 10.51 -18.49 5.99
N LEU A 36 9.40 -17.86 5.59
CA LEU A 36 8.51 -17.16 6.51
C LEU A 36 7.94 -18.10 7.58
N ARG A 37 7.46 -19.29 7.20
CA ARG A 37 6.98 -20.31 8.15
C ARG A 37 8.02 -20.67 9.19
N ALA A 38 9.27 -20.86 8.78
CA ALA A 38 10.38 -21.18 9.68
C ALA A 38 10.68 -20.05 10.70
N ARG A 39 10.21 -18.82 10.43
CA ARG A 39 10.42 -17.63 11.27
C ARG A 39 9.19 -17.20 12.07
N LEU A 40 8.02 -17.79 11.87
CA LEU A 40 6.81 -17.44 12.63
C LEU A 40 7.02 -17.55 14.15
N GLY A 41 7.78 -18.56 14.62
CA GLY A 41 8.12 -18.70 16.04
C GLY A 41 8.90 -17.50 16.59
N HIS A 42 9.81 -16.93 15.79
CA HIS A 42 10.54 -15.71 16.16
C HIS A 42 9.60 -14.50 16.27
N LEU A 43 8.66 -14.35 15.32
CA LEU A 43 7.69 -13.25 15.35
C LEU A 43 6.74 -13.37 16.57
N ALA A 44 6.29 -14.59 16.88
CA ALA A 44 5.51 -14.84 18.09
C ALA A 44 6.31 -14.51 19.37
N GLU A 45 7.60 -14.86 19.44
CA GLU A 45 8.49 -14.51 20.56
C GLU A 45 8.77 -13.00 20.66
N LEU A 46 8.83 -12.29 19.52
CA LEU A 46 8.94 -10.84 19.46
C LEU A 46 7.72 -10.15 20.11
N GLY A 47 6.56 -10.84 20.10
CA GLY A 47 5.34 -10.40 20.76
C GLY A 47 4.41 -9.58 19.87
N VAL A 48 4.47 -9.79 18.55
CA VAL A 48 3.54 -9.17 17.60
C VAL A 48 2.22 -9.94 17.60
N ASP A 49 1.12 -9.26 17.30
CA ASP A 49 -0.22 -9.86 17.28
C ASP A 49 -0.59 -10.40 15.88
N ALA A 50 0.04 -9.85 14.84
CA ALA A 50 -0.26 -10.16 13.46
C ALA A 50 0.96 -10.05 12.54
N VAL A 51 0.94 -10.81 11.45
CA VAL A 51 1.85 -10.64 10.32
C VAL A 51 1.06 -10.09 9.13
N TRP A 52 1.58 -9.03 8.51
CA TRP A 52 1.11 -8.52 7.23
C TRP A 52 2.14 -8.88 6.17
N ILE A 53 1.71 -9.61 5.14
CA ILE A 53 2.57 -10.09 4.05
C ILE A 53 2.31 -9.21 2.83
N THR A 54 3.36 -8.61 2.27
CA THR A 54 3.29 -7.87 1.00
C THR A 54 2.89 -8.79 -0.17
N PRO A 55 2.55 -8.27 -1.37
CA PRO A 55 2.01 -9.09 -2.46
C PRO A 55 2.83 -10.33 -2.77
N TRP A 56 2.22 -11.50 -2.55
CA TRP A 56 2.77 -12.82 -2.87
C TRP A 56 2.09 -13.47 -4.09
N TYR A 57 1.27 -12.70 -4.80
CA TYR A 57 0.48 -13.14 -5.95
C TYR A 57 1.34 -13.20 -7.21
N PRO A 58 0.95 -13.99 -8.23
CA PRO A 58 1.58 -13.94 -9.54
C PRO A 58 1.72 -12.52 -10.08
N SER A 59 2.95 -12.08 -10.30
CA SER A 59 3.27 -10.73 -10.78
C SER A 59 4.53 -10.78 -11.65
N PRO A 60 4.61 -9.96 -12.72
CA PRO A 60 5.84 -9.75 -13.49
C PRO A 60 6.98 -9.06 -12.72
N MET A 61 6.70 -8.56 -11.50
CA MET A 61 7.63 -7.86 -10.60
C MET A 61 8.16 -6.55 -11.14
N ARG A 62 7.34 -5.84 -11.94
CA ARG A 62 7.66 -4.48 -12.35
C ARG A 62 7.60 -3.51 -11.18
N ASP A 63 6.82 -3.83 -10.16
CA ASP A 63 6.68 -3.02 -8.96
C ASP A 63 6.69 -3.90 -7.72
N GLY A 64 7.72 -4.75 -7.59
CA GLY A 64 7.94 -5.56 -6.38
C GLY A 64 6.80 -6.52 -5.99
N GLY A 65 5.84 -6.80 -6.88
CA GLY A 65 4.65 -7.61 -6.61
C GLY A 65 3.32 -6.88 -6.70
N TYR A 66 3.32 -5.54 -6.74
CA TYR A 66 2.10 -4.71 -6.78
C TYR A 66 1.43 -4.71 -8.18
N ASP A 67 2.14 -5.11 -9.22
CA ASP A 67 1.59 -5.43 -10.54
C ASP A 67 0.98 -6.85 -10.58
N VAL A 68 -0.16 -7.06 -9.91
CA VAL A 68 -0.79 -8.39 -9.74
C VAL A 68 -1.50 -8.88 -11.01
N SER A 69 -1.20 -10.11 -11.44
CA SER A 69 -1.80 -10.76 -12.62
C SER A 69 -2.84 -11.83 -12.29
N ASP A 70 -2.86 -12.37 -11.06
CA ASP A 70 -3.88 -13.29 -10.56
C ASP A 70 -3.98 -13.20 -9.03
N PHE A 71 -5.06 -12.61 -8.49
CA PHE A 71 -5.24 -12.43 -7.05
C PHE A 71 -5.57 -13.71 -6.27
N ARG A 72 -5.85 -14.84 -6.93
CA ARG A 72 -6.27 -16.10 -6.25
C ARG A 72 -5.22 -17.20 -6.29
N ALA A 73 -4.03 -16.88 -6.80
CA ALA A 73 -2.89 -17.77 -6.84
C ALA A 73 -1.72 -17.22 -6.00
N ILE A 74 -0.73 -18.08 -5.78
CA ILE A 74 0.56 -17.71 -5.19
C ILE A 74 1.58 -17.70 -6.33
N ASP A 75 2.46 -16.69 -6.36
CA ASP A 75 3.54 -16.66 -7.32
C ASP A 75 4.45 -17.88 -7.10
N PRO A 76 4.78 -18.65 -8.15
CA PRO A 76 5.63 -19.83 -8.02
C PRO A 76 7.00 -19.57 -7.38
N ARG A 77 7.49 -18.32 -7.39
CA ARG A 77 8.72 -17.93 -6.69
C ARG A 77 8.60 -17.92 -5.17
N PHE A 78 7.39 -17.79 -4.64
CA PHE A 78 7.16 -17.75 -3.19
C PHE A 78 6.57 -19.06 -2.66
N GLY A 79 5.99 -19.89 -3.53
CA GLY A 79 5.50 -21.21 -3.18
C GLY A 79 4.16 -21.55 -3.84
N THR A 80 3.29 -22.19 -3.09
CA THR A 80 2.00 -22.73 -3.57
C THR A 80 0.85 -22.32 -2.67
N LEU A 81 -0.38 -22.40 -3.19
CA LEU A 81 -1.58 -22.14 -2.40
C LEU A 81 -1.71 -23.11 -1.20
N GLU A 82 -1.22 -24.34 -1.33
CA GLU A 82 -1.20 -25.29 -0.20
C GLU A 82 -0.24 -24.83 0.90
N GLN A 83 0.97 -24.41 0.54
CA GLN A 83 1.92 -23.84 1.51
C GLN A 83 1.39 -22.57 2.17
N ALA A 84 0.62 -21.74 1.45
CA ALA A 84 -0.06 -20.59 2.04
C ALA A 84 -1.10 -21.00 3.10
N ARG A 85 -1.88 -22.07 2.85
CA ARG A 85 -2.81 -22.63 3.85
C ARG A 85 -2.07 -23.13 5.09
N GLU A 86 -0.95 -23.82 4.88
CA GLU A 86 -0.11 -24.31 5.98
C GLU A 86 0.49 -23.14 6.79
N LEU A 87 0.97 -22.08 6.14
CA LEU A 87 1.43 -20.86 6.82
C LEU A 87 0.33 -20.23 7.68
N ILE A 88 -0.87 -20.06 7.13
CA ILE A 88 -2.01 -19.47 7.85
C ILE A 88 -2.33 -20.31 9.10
N ALA A 89 -2.38 -21.65 8.93
CA ALA A 89 -2.64 -22.56 10.04
C ALA A 89 -1.54 -22.52 11.12
N ASP A 90 -0.27 -22.48 10.71
CA ASP A 90 0.87 -22.39 11.63
C ASP A 90 0.88 -21.06 12.39
N ALA A 91 0.61 -19.95 11.71
CA ALA A 91 0.50 -18.62 12.31
C ALA A 91 -0.62 -18.59 13.37
N HIS A 92 -1.81 -19.07 13.03
CA HIS A 92 -2.92 -19.20 13.98
C HIS A 92 -2.58 -20.12 15.17
N GLY A 93 -1.85 -21.22 14.93
CA GLY A 93 -1.36 -22.12 15.97
C GLY A 93 -0.40 -21.44 16.97
N LEU A 94 0.27 -20.36 16.55
CA LEU A 94 1.11 -19.50 17.38
C LEU A 94 0.36 -18.29 17.95
N GLY A 95 -0.93 -18.15 17.67
CA GLY A 95 -1.76 -17.01 18.11
C GLY A 95 -1.58 -15.75 17.27
N LEU A 96 -0.88 -15.82 16.14
CA LEU A 96 -0.67 -14.72 15.21
C LEU A 96 -1.84 -14.62 14.23
N ARG A 97 -2.29 -13.40 13.94
CA ARG A 97 -3.20 -13.10 12.83
C ARG A 97 -2.44 -12.96 11.52
N VAL A 98 -3.10 -13.21 10.38
CA VAL A 98 -2.49 -13.05 9.04
C VAL A 98 -3.26 -12.03 8.21
N LEU A 99 -2.56 -11.01 7.75
CA LEU A 99 -3.07 -10.01 6.82
C LEU A 99 -2.31 -10.14 5.50
N LEU A 100 -3.00 -9.92 4.39
CA LEU A 100 -2.38 -9.84 3.07
C LEU A 100 -2.49 -8.43 2.51
N ASP A 101 -1.61 -8.08 1.60
CA ASP A 101 -1.84 -6.90 0.76
C ASP A 101 -2.97 -7.17 -0.26
N LEU A 102 -3.78 -6.15 -0.52
CA LEU A 102 -4.78 -6.11 -1.58
C LEU A 102 -4.47 -4.89 -2.44
N VAL A 103 -4.32 -5.11 -3.74
CA VAL A 103 -3.97 -4.06 -4.72
C VAL A 103 -5.17 -3.76 -5.63
N PRO A 104 -6.09 -2.86 -5.22
CA PRO A 104 -7.35 -2.64 -5.92
C PRO A 104 -7.34 -1.55 -6.97
N ASN A 105 -6.34 -0.65 -6.97
CA ASN A 105 -6.34 0.49 -7.87
C ASN A 105 -6.09 0.06 -9.33
N HIS A 106 -5.19 -0.88 -9.52
CA HIS A 106 -4.72 -1.36 -10.81
C HIS A 106 -4.45 -2.88 -10.76
N VAL A 107 -4.21 -3.46 -11.93
CA VAL A 107 -3.72 -4.84 -12.09
C VAL A 107 -2.53 -4.83 -13.05
N SER A 108 -1.84 -5.96 -13.21
CA SER A 108 -0.83 -6.11 -14.26
C SER A 108 -1.44 -6.00 -15.66
N ASP A 109 -0.68 -5.46 -16.61
CA ASP A 109 -0.96 -5.56 -18.05
C ASP A 109 -1.03 -7.02 -18.55
N GLN A 110 -0.50 -7.95 -17.78
CA GLN A 110 -0.59 -9.40 -18.01
C GLN A 110 -1.85 -10.03 -17.42
N HIS A 111 -2.64 -9.28 -16.63
CA HIS A 111 -3.89 -9.77 -16.06
C HIS A 111 -4.87 -10.17 -17.18
N PRO A 112 -5.58 -11.31 -17.07
CA PRO A 112 -6.50 -11.78 -18.11
C PRO A 112 -7.53 -10.73 -18.56
N TRP A 113 -8.06 -9.94 -17.62
CA TRP A 113 -9.00 -8.86 -17.95
C TRP A 113 -8.39 -7.77 -18.84
N PHE A 114 -7.14 -7.39 -18.62
CA PHE A 114 -6.52 -6.33 -19.42
C PHE A 114 -6.16 -6.85 -20.82
N ARG A 115 -5.64 -8.07 -20.92
CA ARG A 115 -5.40 -8.75 -22.21
C ARG A 115 -6.69 -8.88 -23.02
N GLU A 116 -7.80 -9.24 -22.37
CA GLU A 116 -9.12 -9.26 -22.99
C GLU A 116 -9.56 -7.87 -23.45
N ALA A 117 -9.39 -6.84 -22.60
CA ALA A 117 -9.75 -5.46 -22.91
C ALA A 117 -8.98 -4.91 -24.13
N LEU A 118 -7.67 -5.19 -24.22
CA LEU A 118 -6.85 -4.79 -25.36
C LEU A 118 -7.33 -5.46 -26.66
N ALA A 119 -7.61 -6.78 -26.61
CA ALA A 119 -8.10 -7.53 -27.77
C ALA A 119 -9.55 -7.19 -28.17
N ALA A 120 -10.34 -6.60 -27.27
CA ALA A 120 -11.73 -6.25 -27.52
C ALA A 120 -11.87 -4.92 -28.26
N ALA A 121 -13.03 -4.71 -28.89
CA ALA A 121 -13.34 -3.44 -29.56
C ALA A 121 -13.57 -2.30 -28.54
N PRO A 122 -13.31 -1.03 -28.93
CA PRO A 122 -13.73 0.16 -28.19
C PRO A 122 -15.20 0.09 -27.76
N GLY A 123 -15.49 0.50 -26.54
CA GLY A 123 -16.83 0.47 -25.94
C GLY A 123 -17.34 -0.92 -25.52
N SER A 124 -16.52 -1.97 -25.59
CA SER A 124 -16.88 -3.30 -25.09
C SER A 124 -16.94 -3.35 -23.56
N ALA A 125 -17.65 -4.36 -23.03
CA ALA A 125 -17.70 -4.62 -21.59
C ALA A 125 -16.30 -4.91 -21.00
N ALA A 126 -15.43 -5.59 -21.74
CA ALA A 126 -14.06 -5.85 -21.32
C ALA A 126 -13.26 -4.55 -21.14
N ARG A 127 -13.37 -3.59 -22.08
CA ARG A 127 -12.73 -2.27 -21.95
C ARG A 127 -13.33 -1.42 -20.82
N ALA A 128 -14.62 -1.58 -20.54
CA ALA A 128 -15.28 -0.84 -19.46
C ALA A 128 -14.76 -1.19 -18.04
N ARG A 129 -13.94 -2.24 -17.87
CA ARG A 129 -13.28 -2.56 -16.58
C ARG A 129 -12.09 -1.64 -16.27
N PHE A 130 -11.62 -0.90 -17.27
CA PHE A 130 -10.46 -0.01 -17.20
C PHE A 130 -10.82 1.36 -17.76
N ILE A 131 -9.92 2.32 -17.55
CA ILE A 131 -10.14 3.69 -18.00
C ILE A 131 -9.45 3.90 -19.36
N PHE A 132 -10.18 3.62 -20.43
CA PHE A 132 -9.79 3.93 -21.81
C PHE A 132 -10.38 5.25 -22.28
N ARG A 133 -9.59 6.12 -22.93
CA ARG A 133 -10.05 7.42 -23.46
C ARG A 133 -9.39 7.74 -24.79
N GLU A 134 -10.11 8.50 -25.62
CA GLU A 134 -9.53 9.08 -26.82
C GLU A 134 -8.45 10.11 -26.45
N GLY A 135 -7.35 10.10 -27.20
CA GLY A 135 -6.28 11.09 -27.10
C GLY A 135 -6.73 12.47 -27.59
N ARG A 136 -5.99 13.49 -27.17
CA ARG A 136 -6.10 14.85 -27.70
C ARG A 136 -5.17 15.04 -28.91
N GLY A 137 -5.16 16.25 -29.47
CA GLY A 137 -4.38 16.57 -30.65
C GLY A 137 -5.13 16.28 -31.95
N VAL A 138 -4.57 16.72 -33.08
CA VAL A 138 -5.21 16.58 -34.40
C VAL A 138 -5.32 15.11 -34.83
N ALA A 139 -4.45 14.25 -34.31
CA ALA A 139 -4.36 12.84 -34.65
C ALA A 139 -4.46 11.91 -33.42
N GLY A 140 -5.05 12.38 -32.31
CA GLY A 140 -5.15 11.59 -31.07
C GLY A 140 -3.79 11.25 -30.45
N ASP A 141 -2.75 12.02 -30.81
CA ASP A 141 -1.35 11.77 -30.50
C ASP A 141 -0.89 12.33 -29.15
N GLU A 142 -1.77 13.08 -28.47
CA GLU A 142 -1.53 13.60 -27.13
C GLU A 142 -2.39 12.83 -26.09
N PRO A 143 -1.91 12.68 -24.84
CA PRO A 143 -2.69 12.06 -23.77
C PRO A 143 -4.06 12.73 -23.54
N PRO A 144 -5.05 11.98 -23.03
CA PRO A 144 -6.38 12.50 -22.70
C PRO A 144 -6.39 13.62 -21.64
N ASN A 145 -5.36 13.73 -20.81
CA ASN A 145 -5.11 14.84 -19.89
C ASN A 145 -3.63 14.97 -19.48
N ASP A 146 -3.31 16.02 -18.73
CA ASP A 146 -1.97 16.34 -18.25
C ASP A 146 -1.50 15.53 -17.03
N TRP A 147 -2.24 14.49 -16.62
CA TRP A 147 -1.90 13.70 -15.44
C TRP A 147 -0.54 13.01 -15.61
N GLN A 148 0.23 13.00 -14.52
CA GLN A 148 1.55 12.39 -14.45
C GLN A 148 1.50 11.09 -13.64
N SER A 149 2.30 10.11 -14.05
CA SER A 149 2.53 8.88 -13.28
C SER A 149 3.34 9.20 -12.04
N ASN A 150 3.08 8.46 -10.95
CA ASN A 150 3.86 8.51 -9.73
C ASN A 150 5.33 8.09 -9.92
N PHE A 151 5.63 7.36 -11.00
CA PHE A 151 7.00 6.95 -11.35
C PHE A 151 7.64 7.84 -12.43
N GLY A 152 6.94 8.89 -12.88
CA GLY A 152 7.45 9.83 -13.88
C GLY A 152 6.80 9.69 -15.25
N GLY A 153 6.72 10.81 -15.98
CA GLY A 153 6.09 10.87 -17.30
C GLY A 153 4.55 10.85 -17.27
N PRO A 154 3.90 10.78 -18.44
CA PRO A 154 2.43 10.78 -18.53
C PRO A 154 1.80 9.57 -17.84
N ALA A 155 0.66 9.76 -17.18
CA ALA A 155 -0.16 8.68 -16.60
C ALA A 155 -0.98 7.90 -17.65
N TRP A 156 -0.62 8.00 -18.93
CA TRP A 156 -1.38 7.44 -20.03
C TRP A 156 -0.46 6.80 -21.04
N SER A 157 -0.84 5.60 -21.47
CA SER A 157 -0.16 4.87 -22.52
C SER A 157 -1.10 4.62 -23.69
N ARG A 158 -0.59 4.84 -24.89
CA ARG A 158 -1.33 4.62 -26.13
C ARG A 158 -1.51 3.12 -26.37
N VAL A 159 -2.69 2.70 -26.77
CA VAL A 159 -2.95 1.31 -27.15
C VAL A 159 -2.25 1.03 -28.48
N ALA A 160 -1.27 0.13 -28.48
CA ALA A 160 -0.58 -0.30 -29.70
C ALA A 160 -1.40 -1.38 -30.43
N ASP A 161 -2.39 -0.99 -31.23
CA ASP A 161 -3.11 -1.92 -32.11
C ASP A 161 -2.35 -2.15 -33.43
N ALA A 162 -2.36 -3.41 -33.90
CA ALA A 162 -1.73 -3.86 -35.14
C ALA A 162 -2.43 -3.38 -36.44
N ASP A 163 -3.54 -2.65 -36.32
CA ASP A 163 -4.44 -2.28 -37.42
C ASP A 163 -4.72 -0.77 -37.51
N ASP A 164 -3.69 0.07 -37.34
CA ASP A 164 -3.75 1.51 -37.69
C ASP A 164 -4.91 2.27 -37.00
N ARG A 165 -5.31 1.84 -35.80
CA ARG A 165 -6.26 2.55 -34.93
C ARG A 165 -5.50 3.34 -33.88
N PRO A 166 -5.25 4.65 -34.10
CA PRO A 166 -4.21 5.35 -33.36
C PRO A 166 -4.74 6.08 -32.10
N ASP A 167 -6.02 6.02 -31.75
CA ASP A 167 -6.56 7.16 -30.99
C ASP A 167 -6.94 6.87 -29.53
N GLU A 168 -6.80 5.64 -29.02
CA GLU A 168 -7.18 5.32 -27.63
C GLU A 168 -5.97 5.11 -26.70
N TRP A 169 -6.10 5.63 -25.50
CA TRP A 169 -5.12 5.59 -24.42
C TRP A 169 -5.75 4.92 -23.20
N TYR A 170 -4.94 4.22 -22.40
CA TYR A 170 -5.36 3.69 -21.10
C TYR A 170 -4.62 4.38 -19.96
N LEU A 171 -5.33 4.60 -18.86
CA LEU A 171 -4.78 5.21 -17.66
C LEU A 171 -3.90 4.21 -16.89
N HIS A 172 -2.76 4.71 -16.41
CA HIS A 172 -1.93 4.09 -15.39
C HIS A 172 -1.33 5.18 -14.48
N LEU A 173 -1.76 5.26 -13.23
CA LEU A 173 -1.22 6.20 -12.24
C LEU A 173 0.20 5.81 -11.78
N PHE A 174 0.62 4.58 -12.05
CA PHE A 174 1.95 4.03 -11.76
C PHE A 174 2.65 3.64 -13.07
N ALA A 175 3.28 2.48 -13.15
CA ALA A 175 3.96 2.03 -14.36
C ALA A 175 2.96 1.77 -15.50
N PRO A 176 3.36 1.87 -16.79
CA PRO A 176 2.53 1.45 -17.92
C PRO A 176 2.00 0.01 -17.81
N ALA A 177 2.75 -0.86 -17.13
CA ALA A 177 2.34 -2.24 -16.84
C ALA A 177 1.28 -2.37 -15.73
N GLN A 178 0.78 -1.27 -15.16
CA GLN A 178 -0.20 -1.20 -14.09
C GLN A 178 -1.46 -0.41 -14.53
N PRO A 179 -2.23 -0.90 -15.53
CA PRO A 179 -3.48 -0.25 -15.95
C PRO A 179 -4.49 -0.13 -14.81
N ASP A 180 -5.04 1.06 -14.64
CA ASP A 180 -6.02 1.35 -13.60
C ASP A 180 -7.39 0.74 -13.90
N LEU A 181 -7.98 0.16 -12.86
CA LEU A 181 -9.36 -0.31 -12.87
C LEU A 181 -10.34 0.88 -12.79
N ASP A 182 -11.46 0.74 -13.49
CA ASP A 182 -12.58 1.68 -13.40
C ASP A 182 -13.56 1.22 -12.32
N TRP A 183 -13.41 1.77 -11.11
CA TRP A 183 -14.30 1.50 -9.97
C TRP A 183 -15.72 2.04 -10.13
N THR A 184 -16.07 2.68 -11.25
CA THR A 184 -17.48 2.95 -11.58
C THR A 184 -18.18 1.73 -12.19
N ASN A 185 -17.42 0.72 -12.63
CA ASN A 185 -17.95 -0.51 -13.20
C ASN A 185 -18.31 -1.53 -12.09
N PRO A 186 -19.57 -1.98 -11.99
CA PRO A 186 -19.99 -2.94 -10.97
C PRO A 186 -19.27 -4.30 -11.03
N GLU A 187 -18.77 -4.73 -12.19
CA GLU A 187 -18.02 -5.99 -12.31
C GLU A 187 -16.70 -5.95 -11.53
N VAL A 188 -16.07 -4.77 -11.43
CA VAL A 188 -14.86 -4.55 -10.61
C VAL A 188 -15.19 -4.72 -9.13
N HIS A 189 -16.32 -4.17 -8.66
CA HIS A 189 -16.78 -4.35 -7.28
C HIS A 189 -17.04 -5.81 -6.94
N ASP A 190 -17.77 -6.50 -7.82
CA ASP A 190 -18.13 -7.91 -7.63
C ASP A 190 -16.89 -8.81 -7.59
N GLU A 191 -15.91 -8.55 -8.45
CA GLU A 191 -14.67 -9.32 -8.48
C GLU A 191 -13.82 -9.14 -7.23
N PHE A 192 -13.60 -7.90 -6.78
CA PHE A 192 -12.82 -7.67 -5.56
C PHE A 192 -13.54 -8.19 -4.32
N ALA A 193 -14.87 -8.12 -4.28
CA ALA A 193 -15.65 -8.79 -3.24
C ALA A 193 -15.45 -10.32 -3.27
N SER A 194 -15.34 -10.92 -4.45
CA SER A 194 -15.07 -12.35 -4.64
C SER A 194 -13.63 -12.72 -4.25
N ILE A 195 -12.63 -11.90 -4.59
CA ILE A 195 -11.22 -12.07 -4.19
C ILE A 195 -11.10 -12.04 -2.65
N MET A 196 -11.71 -11.05 -2.00
CA MET A 196 -11.67 -10.94 -0.55
C MET A 196 -12.33 -12.14 0.14
N ARG A 197 -13.49 -12.61 -0.37
CA ARG A 197 -14.14 -13.82 0.14
C ARG A 197 -13.24 -15.04 0.00
N PHE A 198 -12.62 -15.23 -1.16
CA PHE A 198 -11.73 -16.37 -1.40
C PHE A 198 -10.65 -16.47 -0.31
N TRP A 199 -9.96 -15.38 0.00
CA TRP A 199 -8.92 -15.41 1.03
C TRP A 199 -9.46 -15.47 2.46
N PHE A 200 -10.59 -14.80 2.76
CA PHE A 200 -11.23 -14.93 4.07
C PHE A 200 -11.72 -16.37 4.35
N GLU A 201 -12.18 -17.08 3.32
CA GLU A 201 -12.53 -18.51 3.37
C GLU A 201 -11.29 -19.42 3.53
N LEU A 202 -10.13 -18.99 3.04
CA LEU A 202 -8.84 -19.64 3.32
C LEU A 202 -8.31 -19.36 4.73
N GLY A 203 -8.88 -18.39 5.42
CA GLY A 203 -8.65 -18.15 6.85
C GLY A 203 -7.87 -16.89 7.20
N ILE A 204 -7.47 -16.05 6.24
CA ILE A 204 -6.78 -14.80 6.60
C ILE A 204 -7.70 -13.89 7.45
N ASP A 205 -7.08 -13.02 8.23
CA ASP A 205 -7.75 -12.17 9.20
C ASP A 205 -8.01 -10.75 8.69
N GLY A 206 -7.46 -10.38 7.55
CA GLY A 206 -7.69 -9.06 6.98
C GLY A 206 -6.82 -8.74 5.77
N PHE A 207 -6.99 -7.53 5.27
CA PHE A 207 -6.16 -6.98 4.21
C PHE A 207 -5.58 -5.61 4.59
N ARG A 208 -4.36 -5.35 4.15
CA ARG A 208 -3.88 -3.98 3.90
C ARG A 208 -4.27 -3.60 2.48
N ILE A 209 -4.82 -2.41 2.32
CA ILE A 209 -5.34 -1.92 1.05
C ILE A 209 -4.34 -0.92 0.49
N ASP A 210 -3.67 -1.33 -0.57
CA ASP A 210 -2.76 -0.49 -1.34
C ASP A 210 -3.51 0.67 -2.00
N VAL A 211 -2.93 1.87 -1.92
CA VAL A 211 -3.40 3.10 -2.58
C VAL A 211 -4.90 3.30 -2.35
N ALA A 212 -5.34 3.16 -1.09
CA ALA A 212 -6.74 3.24 -0.71
C ALA A 212 -7.38 4.60 -1.04
N HIS A 213 -6.57 5.62 -1.27
CA HIS A 213 -7.02 6.95 -1.67
C HIS A 213 -7.18 7.12 -3.20
N GLY A 214 -6.90 6.09 -4.01
CA GLY A 214 -6.84 6.19 -5.48
C GLY A 214 -7.96 5.54 -6.28
N LEU A 215 -8.89 4.83 -5.63
CA LEU A 215 -9.84 3.97 -6.36
C LEU A 215 -10.82 4.79 -7.21
N ALA A 216 -11.24 5.96 -6.74
CA ALA A 216 -12.20 6.81 -7.43
C ALA A 216 -11.52 7.97 -8.17
N LYS A 217 -12.02 8.27 -9.36
CA LYS A 217 -11.53 9.32 -10.25
C LYS A 217 -12.67 10.28 -10.61
N ALA A 218 -12.38 11.57 -10.70
CA ALA A 218 -13.36 12.61 -11.00
C ALA A 218 -13.92 12.44 -12.42
N SER A 219 -15.24 12.60 -12.54
CA SER A 219 -15.94 12.52 -13.82
C SER A 219 -15.32 13.49 -14.84
N GLY A 220 -15.08 13.01 -16.05
CA GLY A 220 -14.48 13.78 -17.13
C GLY A 220 -12.95 13.89 -17.08
N LEU A 221 -12.30 13.40 -16.02
CA LEU A 221 -10.84 13.31 -15.89
C LEU A 221 -10.13 14.65 -16.21
N PRO A 222 -10.48 15.75 -15.52
CA PRO A 222 -10.01 17.09 -15.87
C PRO A 222 -8.48 17.22 -15.69
N ASP A 223 -7.88 18.16 -16.42
CA ASP A 223 -6.47 18.53 -16.24
C ASP A 223 -6.18 19.02 -14.81
N LEU A 224 -4.98 18.73 -14.31
CA LEU A 224 -4.43 19.20 -13.05
C LEU A 224 -3.95 20.66 -13.14
N GLY A 225 -3.41 21.07 -14.28
CA GLY A 225 -2.74 22.36 -14.43
C GLY A 225 -1.54 22.47 -13.49
N SER A 226 -1.59 23.40 -12.53
CA SER A 226 -0.54 23.58 -11.52
C SER A 226 -0.84 22.91 -10.18
N LEU A 227 -1.82 22.01 -10.15
CA LEU A 227 -2.17 21.30 -8.93
C LEU A 227 -1.08 20.28 -8.57
N ILE A 228 -0.64 20.30 -7.31
CA ILE A 228 0.39 19.39 -6.79
C ILE A 228 -0.23 18.56 -5.67
N TRP A 229 -0.07 17.23 -5.76
CA TRP A 229 -0.38 16.30 -4.67
C TRP A 229 0.90 15.99 -3.92
N SER A 230 0.97 16.36 -2.64
CA SER A 230 2.19 16.14 -1.83
C SER A 230 1.90 15.76 -0.37
N PRO A 231 0.93 14.87 -0.07
CA PRO A 231 0.64 14.47 1.30
C PRO A 231 1.82 13.75 1.98
N PRO A 232 1.92 13.76 3.32
CA PRO A 232 1.06 14.52 4.24
C PRO A 232 1.36 16.04 4.24
N ALA A 233 2.43 16.47 3.58
CA ALA A 233 2.78 17.89 3.44
C ALA A 233 1.81 18.66 2.52
N GLY A 234 1.94 20.00 2.50
CA GLY A 234 1.16 20.87 1.62
C GLY A 234 -0.26 21.21 2.12
N GLU A 235 -0.91 22.12 1.40
CA GLU A 235 -2.30 22.52 1.66
C GLU A 235 -3.27 21.48 1.08
N PRO A 236 -4.44 21.28 1.70
CA PRO A 236 -5.43 20.35 1.19
C PRO A 236 -6.00 20.86 -0.14
N VAL A 237 -6.09 19.95 -1.10
CA VAL A 237 -6.54 20.24 -2.46
C VAL A 237 -7.63 19.26 -2.88
N ASP A 238 -8.58 19.74 -3.70
CA ASP A 238 -9.57 18.89 -4.35
C ASP A 238 -8.93 18.23 -5.59
N HIS A 239 -8.27 17.09 -5.36
CA HIS A 239 -7.53 16.38 -6.41
C HIS A 239 -8.48 15.53 -7.27
N PRO A 240 -8.31 15.48 -8.60
CA PRO A 240 -9.25 14.76 -9.46
C PRO A 240 -9.09 13.24 -9.42
N HIS A 241 -8.01 12.69 -8.87
CA HIS A 241 -7.83 11.23 -8.78
C HIS A 241 -7.24 10.73 -7.44
N TRP A 242 -7.01 11.63 -6.48
CA TRP A 242 -6.55 11.26 -5.14
C TRP A 242 -7.53 11.74 -4.08
N ASP A 243 -7.73 10.92 -3.05
CA ASP A 243 -8.55 11.19 -1.86
C ASP A 243 -9.96 11.71 -2.17
N ARG A 244 -10.55 11.17 -3.24
CA ARG A 244 -11.92 11.43 -3.68
C ARG A 244 -12.92 10.92 -2.65
N ASP A 245 -13.90 11.72 -2.24
CA ASP A 245 -14.91 11.30 -1.25
C ASP A 245 -15.70 10.04 -1.71
N GLU A 246 -15.78 9.80 -3.02
CA GLU A 246 -16.42 8.63 -3.62
C GLU A 246 -15.79 7.29 -3.18
N VAL A 247 -14.51 7.25 -2.76
CA VAL A 247 -13.87 6.00 -2.28
C VAL A 247 -14.54 5.46 -1.02
N HIS A 248 -15.15 6.32 -0.21
CA HIS A 248 -15.75 5.92 1.06
C HIS A 248 -16.95 4.98 0.87
N GLU A 249 -17.70 5.09 -0.24
CA GLU A 249 -18.79 4.13 -0.51
C GLU A 249 -18.26 2.72 -0.84
N ILE A 250 -17.11 2.63 -1.50
CA ILE A 250 -16.42 1.36 -1.77
C ILE A 250 -16.07 0.70 -0.43
N TYR A 251 -15.49 1.47 0.49
CA TYR A 251 -15.06 0.95 1.78
C TYR A 251 -16.20 0.60 2.72
N ARG A 252 -17.35 1.26 2.64
CA ARG A 252 -18.55 0.81 3.36
C ARG A 252 -19.05 -0.54 2.88
N SER A 253 -19.00 -0.79 1.57
CA SER A 253 -19.33 -2.10 1.00
C SER A 253 -18.39 -3.19 1.53
N TRP A 254 -17.08 -2.91 1.54
CA TRP A 254 -16.06 -3.84 2.04
C TRP A 254 -16.20 -4.07 3.54
N ARG A 255 -16.51 -3.03 4.31
CA ARG A 255 -16.79 -3.16 5.73
C ARG A 255 -17.97 -4.10 5.98
N GLY A 256 -19.07 -3.95 5.22
CA GLY A 256 -20.20 -4.89 5.29
C GLY A 256 -19.80 -6.33 4.98
N LEU A 257 -18.85 -6.55 4.07
CA LEU A 257 -18.30 -7.87 3.76
C LEU A 257 -17.50 -8.45 4.95
N ALA A 258 -16.64 -7.65 5.58
CA ALA A 258 -15.89 -8.06 6.77
C ALA A 258 -16.78 -8.36 7.97
N ASP A 259 -17.79 -7.52 8.22
CA ASP A 259 -18.73 -7.67 9.34
C ASP A 259 -19.65 -8.91 9.20
N ALA A 260 -19.68 -9.55 8.02
CA ALA A 260 -20.42 -10.79 7.79
C ALA A 260 -19.75 -12.04 8.41
N TYR A 261 -18.49 -11.95 8.81
CA TYR A 261 -17.75 -13.03 9.46
C TYR A 261 -17.84 -12.94 10.98
N GLU A 262 -17.96 -14.08 11.66
CA GLU A 262 -18.07 -14.12 13.14
C GLU A 262 -16.80 -13.63 13.84
N ASP A 263 -15.63 -14.04 13.34
CA ASP A 263 -14.34 -13.50 13.75
C ASP A 263 -14.04 -12.25 12.90
N PRO A 264 -13.80 -11.08 13.51
CA PRO A 264 -13.66 -9.84 12.77
C PRO A 264 -12.55 -9.90 11.73
N ARG A 265 -12.92 -9.68 10.46
CA ARG A 265 -11.97 -9.41 9.38
C ARG A 265 -11.63 -7.93 9.35
N VAL A 266 -10.35 -7.60 9.22
CA VAL A 266 -9.89 -6.22 9.31
C VAL A 266 -9.42 -5.68 7.99
N PHE A 267 -9.51 -4.37 7.84
CA PHE A 267 -8.96 -3.66 6.69
C PHE A 267 -8.09 -2.51 7.18
N VAL A 268 -6.89 -2.43 6.64
CA VAL A 268 -5.91 -1.38 6.90
C VAL A 268 -5.83 -0.49 5.66
N ALA A 269 -6.12 0.80 5.81
CA ALA A 269 -5.95 1.75 4.72
C ALA A 269 -4.48 2.15 4.58
N GLU A 270 -3.90 1.97 3.39
CA GLU A 270 -2.78 2.80 2.96
C GLU A 270 -3.33 4.02 2.21
N ALA A 271 -3.27 5.18 2.86
CA ALA A 271 -3.89 6.40 2.34
C ALA A 271 -2.96 7.59 2.56
N TRP A 272 -2.27 8.01 1.50
CA TRP A 272 -1.51 9.25 1.46
C TRP A 272 -2.50 10.40 1.29
N VAL A 273 -2.88 11.06 2.38
CA VAL A 273 -3.87 12.13 2.38
C VAL A 273 -3.39 13.35 3.16
N HIS A 274 -3.97 14.51 2.86
CA HIS A 274 -3.64 15.74 3.58
C HIS A 274 -4.34 15.80 4.93
N HIS A 275 -3.57 15.96 5.99
CA HIS A 275 -4.00 16.10 7.38
C HIS A 275 -4.65 14.85 8.02
N PRO A 276 -4.50 14.72 9.35
CA PRO A 276 -5.10 13.62 10.11
C PRO A 276 -6.63 13.52 9.99
N GLU A 277 -7.35 14.62 9.76
CA GLU A 277 -8.82 14.61 9.64
C GLU A 277 -9.30 13.94 8.34
N ARG A 278 -8.51 13.98 7.27
CA ARG A 278 -8.80 13.21 6.04
C ARG A 278 -8.54 11.73 6.28
N LEU A 279 -7.42 11.37 6.90
CA LEU A 279 -7.09 9.98 7.24
C LEU A 279 -8.14 9.36 8.17
N ALA A 280 -8.58 10.11 9.19
CA ALA A 280 -9.62 9.68 10.13
C ALA A 280 -10.96 9.37 9.43
N ARG A 281 -11.21 9.87 8.20
CA ARG A 281 -12.43 9.52 7.45
C ARG A 281 -12.49 8.06 7.07
N TYR A 282 -11.36 7.49 6.68
CA TYR A 282 -11.26 6.10 6.24
C TYR A 282 -11.57 5.10 7.35
N VAL A 283 -11.43 5.50 8.62
CA VAL A 283 -11.60 4.64 9.80
C VAL A 283 -12.85 4.99 10.63
N ARG A 284 -13.80 5.72 10.04
CA ARG A 284 -15.09 6.03 10.66
C ARG A 284 -15.91 4.76 10.89
N PRO A 285 -16.89 4.78 11.82
CA PRO A 285 -17.81 3.66 12.00
C PRO A 285 -18.49 3.28 10.69
N GLY A 286 -18.37 2.01 10.29
CA GLY A 286 -18.91 1.50 9.02
C GLY A 286 -17.94 1.56 7.84
N GLU A 287 -16.70 2.00 8.02
CA GLU A 287 -15.64 1.99 7.00
C GLU A 287 -14.48 1.07 7.43
N LEU A 288 -13.24 1.39 7.05
CA LEU A 288 -12.06 0.56 7.35
C LEU A 288 -11.73 0.55 8.84
N HIS A 289 -10.85 -0.35 9.27
CA HIS A 289 -10.60 -0.60 10.69
C HIS A 289 -9.44 0.23 11.22
N THR A 290 -8.35 0.28 10.47
CA THR A 290 -7.14 1.04 10.80
C THR A 290 -6.59 1.70 9.55
N ALA A 291 -5.65 2.63 9.70
CA ALA A 291 -4.98 3.29 8.58
C ALA A 291 -3.54 3.63 8.96
N PHE A 292 -2.64 3.64 7.97
CA PHE A 292 -1.25 4.07 8.15
C PHE A 292 -1.16 5.56 8.47
N ASN A 293 -0.42 5.88 9.51
CA ASN A 293 -0.20 7.26 9.95
C ASN A 293 1.10 7.81 9.35
N PHE A 294 1.03 8.27 8.10
CA PHE A 294 2.18 8.81 7.38
C PHE A 294 2.69 10.14 7.93
N ASP A 295 1.81 10.95 8.55
CA ASP A 295 2.23 12.15 9.29
C ASP A 295 3.25 11.80 10.37
N PHE A 296 3.00 10.72 11.12
CA PHE A 296 3.93 10.26 12.18
C PHE A 296 5.17 9.60 11.59
N LEU A 297 5.02 8.79 10.54
CA LEU A 297 6.13 8.13 9.85
C LEU A 297 7.18 9.16 9.43
N LEU A 298 6.75 10.24 8.78
CA LEU A 298 7.65 11.25 8.21
C LEU A 298 8.03 12.36 9.18
N ALA A 299 7.52 12.34 10.41
CA ALA A 299 7.84 13.35 11.41
C ALA A 299 9.35 13.37 11.71
N PRO A 300 10.01 14.54 11.66
CA PRO A 300 11.41 14.65 12.01
C PRO A 300 11.60 14.38 13.51
N TRP A 301 12.80 13.96 13.91
CA TRP A 301 13.20 13.80 15.31
C TRP A 301 13.37 15.15 16.02
N GLN A 302 12.26 15.87 16.16
CA GLN A 302 12.11 17.13 16.87
C GLN A 302 10.91 16.99 17.82
N ALA A 303 11.11 17.31 19.10
CA ALA A 303 10.10 17.11 20.13
C ALA A 303 8.79 17.86 19.83
N GLU A 304 8.88 19.06 19.24
CA GLU A 304 7.72 19.86 18.85
C GLU A 304 6.96 19.22 17.69
N SER A 305 7.66 18.79 16.62
CA SER A 305 7.06 18.12 15.47
C SER A 305 6.37 16.83 15.87
N LEU A 306 7.05 15.93 16.60
CA LEU A 306 6.47 14.68 17.07
C LEU A 306 5.24 14.92 17.96
N ARG A 307 5.32 15.89 18.89
CA ARG A 307 4.19 16.25 19.75
C ARG A 307 3.00 16.74 18.92
N ALA A 308 3.23 17.66 17.99
CA ALA A 308 2.17 18.23 17.17
C ALA A 308 1.47 17.15 16.35
N THR A 309 2.24 16.26 15.71
CA THR A 309 1.69 15.12 14.96
C THR A 309 0.89 14.18 15.87
N ILE A 310 1.44 13.79 17.02
CA ILE A 310 0.73 12.90 17.97
C ILE A 310 -0.59 13.53 18.43
N GLU A 311 -0.57 14.79 18.85
CA GLU A 311 -1.75 15.49 19.36
C GLU A 311 -2.82 15.69 18.27
N ALA A 312 -2.40 15.96 17.02
CA ALA A 312 -3.30 16.09 15.88
C ALA A 312 -3.92 14.73 15.49
N SER A 313 -3.12 13.66 15.40
CA SER A 313 -3.61 12.31 15.10
C SER A 313 -4.62 11.84 16.17
N LEU A 314 -4.31 12.03 17.46
CA LEU A 314 -5.21 11.66 18.55
C LEU A 314 -6.55 12.40 18.47
N ARG A 315 -6.51 13.72 18.25
CA ARG A 315 -7.73 14.54 18.17
C ARG A 315 -8.61 14.13 16.99
N ALA A 316 -8.04 14.00 15.80
CA ALA A 316 -8.79 13.62 14.60
C ALA A 316 -9.43 12.23 14.72
N HIS A 317 -8.73 11.28 15.35
CA HIS A 317 -9.23 9.91 15.54
C HIS A 317 -10.28 9.82 16.67
N GLU A 318 -10.17 10.65 17.72
CA GLU A 318 -11.18 10.76 18.78
C GLU A 318 -12.55 11.18 18.22
N GLU A 319 -12.58 12.10 17.25
CA GLU A 319 -13.83 12.56 16.60
C GLU A 319 -14.63 11.43 15.92
N VAL A 320 -13.95 10.37 15.51
CA VAL A 320 -14.55 9.22 14.81
C VAL A 320 -14.61 7.95 15.65
N GLY A 321 -14.10 7.97 16.89
CA GLY A 321 -14.12 6.82 17.81
C GLY A 321 -13.17 5.67 17.42
N ALA A 322 -12.19 5.93 16.55
CA ALA A 322 -11.15 4.98 16.17
C ALA A 322 -9.85 5.27 16.94
N PRO A 323 -9.00 4.27 17.23
CA PRO A 323 -7.65 4.55 17.68
C PRO A 323 -6.77 4.94 16.49
N PRO A 324 -5.82 5.87 16.63
CA PRO A 324 -4.78 6.03 15.63
C PRO A 324 -3.90 4.78 15.58
N THR A 325 -3.10 4.67 14.52
CA THR A 325 -1.97 3.75 14.49
C THR A 325 -0.67 4.51 14.34
N TRP A 326 0.45 3.84 14.58
CA TRP A 326 1.77 4.45 14.61
C TRP A 326 2.78 3.60 13.86
N VAL A 327 3.56 4.23 12.99
CA VAL A 327 4.49 3.56 12.06
C VAL A 327 5.75 4.39 11.94
N LEU A 328 6.92 3.75 11.91
CA LEU A 328 8.20 4.42 11.67
C LEU A 328 8.78 4.10 10.30
N SER A 329 8.53 2.90 9.77
CA SER A 329 8.98 2.48 8.44
C SER A 329 7.98 1.49 7.81
N ASN A 330 8.16 1.24 6.52
CA ASN A 330 7.47 0.24 5.70
C ASN A 330 8.34 -0.07 4.46
N HIS A 331 7.86 -0.89 3.54
CA HIS A 331 8.60 -1.21 2.31
C HIS A 331 8.82 -0.05 1.34
N ASP A 332 8.08 1.07 1.46
CA ASP A 332 8.14 2.22 0.54
C ASP A 332 8.99 3.39 1.05
N THR A 333 9.52 3.28 2.27
CA THR A 333 10.19 4.39 2.94
C THR A 333 11.55 3.98 3.44
N VAL A 334 12.52 4.90 3.33
CA VAL A 334 13.85 4.66 3.87
C VAL A 334 13.82 4.36 5.36
N ARG A 335 14.77 3.52 5.81
CA ARG A 335 14.92 3.12 7.21
C ARG A 335 14.96 4.33 8.14
N GLU A 336 14.18 4.30 9.21
CA GLU A 336 14.09 5.34 10.23
C GLU A 336 15.43 5.59 10.93
N VAL A 337 16.28 4.56 11.05
CA VAL A 337 17.67 4.71 11.53
C VAL A 337 18.48 5.65 10.64
N SER A 338 18.39 5.49 9.32
CA SER A 338 19.11 6.34 8.37
C SER A 338 18.51 7.74 8.29
N ARG A 339 17.18 7.85 8.37
CA ARG A 339 16.46 9.14 8.41
C ARG A 339 16.82 9.96 9.66
N TYR A 340 16.83 9.33 10.84
CA TYR A 340 17.19 10.00 12.09
C TYR A 340 18.70 10.21 12.29
N ALA A 341 19.54 9.63 11.44
CA ALA A 341 20.98 9.92 11.38
C ALA A 341 21.29 11.27 10.71
N ARG A 342 20.33 11.85 9.97
CA ARG A 342 20.49 13.12 9.23
C ARG A 342 20.22 14.37 10.10
N PRO A 343 20.51 15.59 9.60
CA PRO A 343 19.91 16.80 10.15
C PRO A 343 18.38 16.67 10.14
N GLN A 344 17.71 17.24 11.14
CA GLN A 344 16.27 17.02 11.35
C GLN A 344 15.43 18.24 10.97
N ASP A 345 16.08 19.31 10.54
CA ASP A 345 15.53 20.59 10.05
C ASP A 345 15.44 20.65 8.52
N VAL A 346 15.75 19.55 7.84
CA VAL A 346 15.65 19.39 6.39
C VAL A 346 14.21 19.05 5.96
N ARG A 347 13.97 19.11 4.65
CA ARG A 347 12.72 18.65 4.01
C ARG A 347 12.41 17.19 4.37
N GLU A 348 11.21 16.75 4.01
CA GLU A 348 10.80 15.34 4.12
C GLU A 348 11.86 14.40 3.50
N LEU A 349 12.23 13.36 4.26
CA LEU A 349 13.21 12.34 3.88
C LEU A 349 12.47 11.02 3.70
N ARG A 350 12.06 10.72 2.48
CA ARG A 350 11.22 9.55 2.19
C ARG A 350 11.97 8.50 1.38
N HIS A 351 12.73 8.93 0.39
CA HIS A 351 13.39 8.06 -0.58
C HIS A 351 14.91 8.10 -0.40
N LEU A 352 15.61 7.10 -0.94
CA LEU A 352 17.07 7.01 -0.83
C LEU A 352 17.77 8.26 -1.37
N VAL A 353 17.27 8.82 -2.49
CA VAL A 353 17.79 10.06 -3.10
C VAL A 353 17.75 11.26 -2.14
N ASP A 354 16.85 11.27 -1.15
CA ASP A 354 16.79 12.33 -0.15
C ASP A 354 17.93 12.24 0.87
N LEU A 355 18.62 11.09 0.96
CA LEU A 355 19.63 10.81 1.99
C LEU A 355 21.08 10.96 1.50
N ILE A 356 21.35 10.68 0.22
CA ILE A 356 22.70 10.43 -0.33
C ILE A 356 23.66 11.60 -0.11
N ASP A 357 23.17 12.85 -0.20
CA ASP A 357 24.01 14.05 -0.05
C ASP A 357 24.01 14.64 1.37
N LEU A 358 23.32 14.00 2.33
CA LEU A 358 23.17 14.52 3.68
C LEU A 358 24.17 13.87 4.65
N PRO A 359 24.78 14.65 5.56
CA PRO A 359 25.68 14.10 6.57
C PRO A 359 24.93 13.16 7.53
N ALA A 360 25.54 12.01 7.84
CA ALA A 360 24.94 10.99 8.68
C ALA A 360 25.78 10.68 9.93
N ASP A 361 25.13 10.58 11.09
CA ASP A 361 25.69 9.95 12.30
C ASP A 361 24.88 8.69 12.64
N ALA A 362 25.40 7.53 12.21
CA ALA A 362 24.75 6.23 12.42
C ALA A 362 24.54 5.89 13.90
N ALA A 363 25.45 6.30 14.79
CA ALA A 363 25.30 6.03 16.23
C ALA A 363 24.18 6.88 16.83
N THR A 364 24.03 8.12 16.37
CA THR A 364 22.89 8.97 16.73
C THR A 364 21.59 8.46 16.13
N GLY A 365 21.57 8.08 14.85
CA GLY A 365 20.40 7.49 14.19
C GLY A 365 19.83 6.30 14.94
N ARG A 366 20.67 5.30 15.29
CA ARG A 366 20.24 4.12 16.07
C ARG A 366 19.68 4.49 17.45
N ARG A 367 20.30 5.44 18.15
CA ARG A 367 19.79 5.89 19.47
C ARG A 367 18.43 6.56 19.35
N ARG A 368 18.24 7.39 18.32
CA ARG A 368 16.98 8.10 18.05
C ARG A 368 15.88 7.13 17.62
N ALA A 369 16.16 6.25 16.66
CA ALA A 369 15.22 5.21 16.22
C ALA A 369 14.74 4.34 17.38
N ARG A 370 15.64 3.88 18.25
CA ARG A 370 15.25 3.13 19.46
C ARG A 370 14.35 3.95 20.39
N ALA A 371 14.64 5.22 20.59
CA ALA A 371 13.79 6.09 21.42
C ALA A 371 12.43 6.37 20.75
N ALA A 372 12.40 6.48 19.43
CA ALA A 372 11.18 6.62 18.63
C ALA A 372 10.30 5.37 18.74
N ALA A 373 10.87 4.16 18.63
CA ALA A 373 10.15 2.91 18.81
C ALA A 373 9.54 2.79 20.21
N LEU A 374 10.28 3.17 21.27
CA LEU A 374 9.75 3.19 22.63
C LEU A 374 8.63 4.22 22.81
N LEU A 375 8.71 5.38 22.15
CA LEU A 375 7.64 6.36 22.14
C LEU A 375 6.41 5.81 21.41
N MET A 376 6.59 5.30 20.19
CA MET A 376 5.56 4.71 19.34
C MET A 376 4.76 3.64 20.09
N LEU A 377 5.45 2.68 20.71
CA LEU A 377 4.84 1.57 21.45
C LEU A 377 4.19 2.00 22.79
N ALA A 378 4.44 3.22 23.27
CA ALA A 378 3.80 3.77 24.46
C ALA A 378 2.55 4.61 24.16
N LEU A 379 2.30 4.93 22.89
CA LEU A 379 1.12 5.68 22.46
C LEU A 379 -0.12 4.78 22.45
N PRO A 380 -1.33 5.34 22.67
CA PRO A 380 -2.55 4.56 22.58
C PRO A 380 -2.85 4.19 21.11
N GLY A 381 -3.39 3.00 20.90
CA GLY A 381 -3.72 2.47 19.57
C GLY A 381 -2.81 1.31 19.16
N GLY A 382 -2.81 0.99 17.87
CA GLY A 382 -1.98 -0.07 17.30
C GLY A 382 -0.67 0.46 16.73
N ALA A 383 0.28 -0.44 16.45
CA ALA A 383 1.55 -0.09 15.82
C ALA A 383 1.85 -1.02 14.65
N TYR A 384 2.61 -0.54 13.67
CA TYR A 384 3.19 -1.36 12.62
C TYR A 384 4.70 -1.34 12.73
N VAL A 385 5.32 -2.50 12.57
CA VAL A 385 6.76 -2.69 12.65
C VAL A 385 7.22 -3.35 11.35
N TYR A 386 8.09 -2.69 10.61
CA TYR A 386 8.64 -3.22 9.38
C TYR A 386 9.87 -4.11 9.64
N GLN A 387 10.02 -5.16 8.84
CA GLN A 387 11.09 -6.14 9.02
C GLN A 387 12.49 -5.53 9.12
N GLY A 388 13.14 -5.71 10.28
CA GLY A 388 14.47 -5.19 10.58
C GLY A 388 14.47 -3.89 11.42
N GLU A 389 13.33 -3.25 11.63
CA GLU A 389 13.19 -2.17 12.63
C GLU A 389 13.58 -2.67 14.03
N GLU A 390 13.17 -3.88 14.40
CA GLU A 390 13.48 -4.50 15.69
C GLU A 390 14.99 -4.75 15.89
N LEU A 391 15.75 -4.78 14.79
CA LEU A 391 17.21 -4.92 14.77
C LEU A 391 17.92 -3.57 14.61
N GLY A 392 17.19 -2.49 14.32
CA GLY A 392 17.74 -1.17 14.02
C GLY A 392 18.62 -1.17 12.76
N LEU A 393 18.16 -1.84 11.70
CA LEU A 393 18.87 -1.87 10.42
C LEU A 393 18.87 -0.48 9.77
N PRO A 394 20.02 0.04 9.31
CA PRO A 394 20.08 1.22 8.47
C PRO A 394 19.78 0.88 7.00
N GLU A 395 19.55 1.92 6.21
CA GLU A 395 19.50 1.83 4.75
C GLU A 395 20.87 1.45 4.19
N VAL A 396 20.88 0.72 3.08
CA VAL A 396 22.10 0.49 2.29
C VAL A 396 22.20 1.59 1.25
N GLU A 397 23.12 2.54 1.47
CA GLU A 397 23.19 3.79 0.69
C GLU A 397 24.24 3.76 -0.43
N ASP A 398 25.08 2.74 -0.49
CA ASP A 398 26.22 2.61 -1.40
C ASP A 398 26.04 1.51 -2.46
N LEU A 399 24.79 1.20 -2.80
CA LEU A 399 24.46 0.27 -3.87
C LEU A 399 24.79 0.89 -5.24
N PRO A 400 25.45 0.16 -6.14
CA PRO A 400 25.57 0.58 -7.54
C PRO A 400 24.20 0.74 -8.20
N ASP A 401 24.05 1.76 -9.04
CA ASP A 401 22.82 2.04 -9.80
C ASP A 401 22.29 0.81 -10.56
N GLU A 402 23.19 -0.03 -11.10
CA GLU A 402 22.83 -1.22 -11.88
C GLU A 402 22.21 -2.36 -11.07
N VAL A 403 22.22 -2.29 -9.74
CA VAL A 403 21.58 -3.30 -8.87
C VAL A 403 20.29 -2.79 -8.23
N LEU A 404 19.93 -1.53 -8.43
CA LEU A 404 18.65 -0.97 -8.02
C LEU A 404 17.53 -1.58 -8.87
N GLN A 405 16.42 -1.94 -8.22
CA GLN A 405 15.29 -2.66 -8.83
C GLN A 405 13.96 -1.94 -8.63
N ASP A 406 14.00 -0.73 -8.07
CA ASP A 406 12.80 0.08 -7.83
C ASP A 406 12.29 0.65 -9.17
N PRO A 407 11.00 0.49 -9.52
CA PRO A 407 10.45 1.07 -10.76
C PRO A 407 10.62 2.58 -10.85
N SER A 408 10.60 3.30 -9.72
CA SER A 408 10.86 4.74 -9.70
C SER A 408 12.25 5.07 -10.24
N TRP A 409 13.25 4.21 -10.00
CA TRP A 409 14.59 4.37 -10.57
C TRP A 409 14.63 4.08 -12.07
N GLU A 410 13.96 3.00 -12.53
CA GLU A 410 13.94 2.65 -13.96
C GLU A 410 13.19 3.68 -14.84
N GLN A 411 12.25 4.42 -14.25
CA GLN A 411 11.33 5.31 -14.95
C GLN A 411 11.57 6.82 -14.69
N SER A 412 12.45 7.19 -13.74
CA SER A 412 12.81 8.58 -13.40
C SER A 412 13.66 9.34 -14.41
#